data_AF-A0AAV6SFV6-F1
#
_entry.id   AF-A0AAV6SFV6-F1
#
_cell.length_a   1.000
_cell.length_b   1.000
_cell.length_c   1.000
_cell.angle_alpha   90.00
_cell.angle_beta   90.00
_cell.angle_gamma   90.00
#
_symmetry.space_group_name_H-M   'P 1'
#
loop_
_entity.id
_entity.type
_entity.pdbx_description
1 polymer ?
#
loop_
_entity_poly.entity_id
_entity_poly.type
_entity_poly.pdbx_seq_one_letter_code
_entity_poly.pdbx_strand_id
1 'polypeptide(L)'
;MFVSLLPLFAVLLSACVVVGEPEEHAHVDGTPPSRIAVVGAGIGGSTTAHFLRQHFGPEVQLDVYEKGEVGGRLATISVNNNEYESGGSIIHSLNLHMQDFVKQLGLKYCRSVAGKMAVFNGDEVILEETDWYLLDLFRLWWRYGISFIRLQMWVEEIMEKFMRIYKYQAHGYAFSSVEQLLDSLGGAGFINMTRRPLSDSLLELGVSQRFIDEVIAPTMRVNYGQNISIPAFIGAVSLAGTQNNQWAVEGGNKLVCSGLLKMANANLLQAEVNTISPVQIGEALQYQLTFTTAAGTGSELYDIVVLAMPLQSSVSSEIQFQGFSPLFDRFPSHYHTTVATIVHGYLNTSFFSYPDPRLFPFASILTTEAPDLFFNSVASVCPVNISAGFRRKQPQEAGVYRIFSPQPLDKPHLKTLFRSYYSVQMTEWKSCPRYGSSQDLSPLELHPNLYYLNEIEWAGTAMEMSSVAAKNIALLAYHRWNRQMDKVDQKDLMHRIKTEL
;
A
#
# COMPACT_ATOMS: atom_id res chain seq x y z
N MET A 1 5.96 1.98 -16.49
CA MET A 1 5.76 1.23 -17.74
C MET A 1 7.04 0.49 -18.04
N PHE A 2 7.17 -0.71 -17.47
CA PHE A 2 8.30 -1.58 -17.75
C PHE A 2 7.75 -2.97 -18.00
N VAL A 3 7.70 -3.36 -19.27
CA VAL A 3 7.29 -4.70 -19.66
C VAL A 3 8.52 -5.57 -19.68
N SER A 4 8.48 -6.62 -18.88
CA SER A 4 9.42 -7.73 -18.88
C SER A 4 9.64 -8.22 -20.32
N LEU A 5 10.90 -8.30 -20.72
CA LEU A 5 11.38 -8.79 -22.01
C LEU A 5 11.32 -10.32 -22.01
N LEU A 6 10.14 -10.94 -21.92
CA LEU A 6 9.99 -12.39 -22.16
C LEU A 6 8.52 -12.76 -22.47
N PRO A 7 8.09 -12.70 -23.74
CA PRO A 7 7.06 -13.59 -24.24
C PRO A 7 7.77 -14.82 -24.80
N LEU A 8 7.90 -15.89 -24.01
CA LEU A 8 8.04 -17.29 -24.45
C LEU A 8 8.64 -18.11 -23.29
N PHE A 9 7.80 -18.56 -22.37
CA PHE A 9 7.88 -19.88 -21.75
C PHE A 9 6.54 -20.10 -21.04
N ALA A 10 5.54 -20.50 -21.82
CA ALA A 10 4.34 -21.10 -21.25
C ALA A 10 4.74 -22.47 -20.70
N VAL A 11 5.19 -22.52 -19.45
CA VAL A 11 5.16 -23.76 -18.68
C VAL A 11 3.74 -23.85 -18.13
N LEU A 12 2.94 -24.72 -18.75
CA LEU A 12 1.70 -25.23 -18.21
C LEU A 12 2.02 -25.97 -16.90
N LEU A 13 2.10 -25.23 -15.79
CA LEU A 13 1.92 -25.80 -14.46
C LEU A 13 0.42 -26.01 -14.31
N SER A 14 -0.02 -27.21 -14.66
CA SER A 14 -1.32 -27.74 -14.22
C SER A 14 -1.26 -27.84 -12.70
N ALA A 15 -1.69 -26.78 -12.02
CA ALA A 15 -2.00 -26.85 -10.61
C ALA A 15 -3.26 -27.70 -10.50
N CYS A 16 -3.10 -29.00 -10.27
CA CYS A 16 -4.13 -29.77 -9.62
C CYS A 16 -4.43 -29.04 -8.31
N VAL A 17 -5.60 -28.42 -8.24
CA VAL A 17 -6.21 -28.03 -6.97
C VAL A 17 -6.47 -29.35 -6.25
N VAL A 18 -5.49 -29.79 -5.47
CA VAL A 18 -5.77 -30.72 -4.38
C VAL A 18 -6.60 -29.89 -3.42
N VAL A 19 -7.91 -30.12 -3.47
CA VAL A 19 -8.79 -29.80 -2.35
C VAL A 19 -8.26 -30.63 -1.21
N GLY A 20 -7.33 -30.06 -0.43
CA GLY A 20 -6.95 -30.63 0.84
C GLY A 20 -8.22 -30.73 1.66
N GLU A 21 -8.50 -31.93 2.16
CA GLU A 21 -9.48 -32.11 3.23
C GLU A 21 -9.17 -31.11 4.35
N PRO A 22 -10.18 -30.56 5.03
CA PRO A 22 -9.93 -29.67 6.16
C PRO A 22 -9.03 -30.40 7.15
N GLU A 23 -7.80 -29.91 7.35
CA GLU A 23 -6.93 -30.42 8.41
C GLU A 23 -7.75 -30.36 9.71
N GLU A 24 -7.90 -31.52 10.34
CA GLU A 24 -8.45 -31.62 11.68
C GLU A 24 -7.70 -30.61 12.56
N HIS A 25 -8.45 -29.64 13.09
CA HIS A 25 -7.91 -28.66 14.02
C HIS A 25 -7.15 -29.40 15.12
N ALA A 26 -5.83 -29.20 15.17
CA ALA A 26 -5.01 -29.69 16.26
C ALA A 26 -5.68 -29.31 17.59
N HIS A 27 -5.78 -30.27 18.51
CA HIS A 27 -6.47 -30.12 19.79
C HIS A 27 -6.02 -28.82 20.48
N VAL A 28 -6.93 -27.83 20.51
CA VAL A 28 -6.64 -26.48 21.00
C VAL A 28 -6.74 -26.49 22.52
N ASP A 29 -5.62 -26.30 23.21
CA ASP A 29 -5.60 -26.04 24.65
C ASP A 29 -5.90 -24.55 24.89
N GLY A 30 -7.17 -24.23 25.16
CA GLY A 30 -7.60 -22.90 25.61
C GLY A 30 -8.99 -22.51 25.10
N THR A 31 -9.77 -21.79 25.91
CA THR A 31 -10.99 -21.13 25.45
C THR A 31 -10.61 -20.01 24.46
N PRO A 32 -11.34 -19.84 23.34
CA PRO A 32 -11.08 -18.75 22.40
C PRO A 32 -11.18 -17.38 23.09
N PRO A 33 -10.52 -16.33 22.58
CA PRO A 33 -10.71 -14.98 23.09
C PRO A 33 -12.18 -14.60 22.92
N SER A 34 -12.74 -13.94 23.92
CA SER A 34 -14.13 -13.51 23.88
C SER A 34 -14.29 -12.28 22.99
N ARG A 35 -13.35 -11.33 23.08
CA ARG A 35 -13.44 -10.05 22.37
C ARG A 35 -12.11 -9.59 21.80
N ILE A 36 -12.11 -9.20 20.53
CA ILE A 36 -10.96 -8.64 19.83
C ILE A 36 -11.31 -7.26 19.28
N ALA A 37 -10.45 -6.27 19.51
CA ALA A 37 -10.57 -4.94 18.92
C ALA A 37 -9.58 -4.73 17.78
N VAL A 38 -10.03 -4.10 16.70
CA VAL A 38 -9.17 -3.55 15.65
C VAL A 38 -9.39 -2.04 15.56
N VAL A 39 -8.33 -1.26 15.65
CA VAL A 39 -8.39 0.21 15.60
C VAL A 39 -7.96 0.70 14.22
N GLY A 40 -8.92 1.18 13.44
CA GLY A 40 -8.79 1.61 12.05
C GLY A 40 -9.45 0.64 11.06
N ALA A 41 -10.30 1.16 10.17
CA ALA A 41 -11.01 0.41 9.12
C ALA A 41 -10.45 0.67 7.71
N GLY A 42 -9.15 0.99 7.62
CA GLY A 42 -8.41 0.96 6.35
C GLY A 42 -8.18 -0.46 5.84
N ILE A 43 -7.43 -0.60 4.74
CA ILE A 43 -7.13 -1.93 4.16
C ILE A 43 -6.45 -2.87 5.14
N GLY A 44 -5.51 -2.37 5.96
CA GLY A 44 -4.86 -3.14 7.01
C GLY A 44 -5.87 -3.69 8.03
N GLY A 45 -6.63 -2.81 8.68
CA GLY A 45 -7.55 -3.22 9.74
C GLY A 45 -8.73 -4.07 9.25
N SER A 46 -9.30 -3.76 8.09
CA SER A 46 -10.35 -4.59 7.47
C SER A 46 -9.84 -5.98 7.08
N THR A 47 -8.61 -6.08 6.58
CA THR A 47 -7.96 -7.36 6.29
C THR A 47 -7.65 -8.14 7.57
N THR A 48 -7.18 -7.47 8.63
CA THR A 48 -6.94 -8.09 9.93
C THR A 48 -8.23 -8.66 10.49
N ALA A 49 -9.31 -7.89 10.45
CA ALA A 49 -10.63 -8.33 10.90
C ALA A 49 -11.08 -9.61 10.16
N HIS A 50 -10.93 -9.64 8.84
CA HIS A 50 -11.23 -10.81 8.02
C HIS A 50 -10.41 -12.04 8.42
N PHE A 51 -9.08 -11.90 8.55
CA PHE A 51 -8.23 -13.04 8.90
C PHE A 51 -8.36 -13.50 10.35
N LEU A 52 -8.61 -12.59 11.30
CA LEU A 52 -8.94 -12.94 12.67
C LEU A 52 -10.22 -13.78 12.72
N ARG A 53 -11.25 -13.40 11.97
CA ARG A 53 -12.49 -14.19 11.87
C ARG A 53 -12.24 -15.59 11.31
N GLN A 54 -11.39 -15.73 10.29
CA GLN A 54 -11.05 -17.03 9.72
C GLN A 54 -10.38 -17.97 10.74
N HIS A 55 -9.53 -17.44 11.62
CA HIS A 55 -8.76 -18.25 12.57
C HIS A 55 -9.46 -18.50 13.90
N PHE A 56 -10.15 -17.50 14.46
CA PHE A 56 -10.83 -17.61 15.75
C PHE A 56 -12.30 -18.06 15.65
N GLY A 57 -12.84 -18.16 14.44
CA GLY A 57 -14.20 -18.64 14.20
C GLY A 57 -15.30 -17.61 14.50
N PRO A 58 -16.58 -18.01 14.38
CA PRO A 58 -17.73 -17.10 14.48
C PRO A 58 -18.06 -16.65 15.92
N GLU A 59 -17.56 -17.34 16.93
CA GLU A 59 -17.92 -17.10 18.34
C GLU A 59 -17.25 -15.85 18.93
N VAL A 60 -16.10 -15.44 18.39
CA VAL A 60 -15.41 -14.24 18.87
C VAL A 60 -16.17 -12.97 18.46
N GLN A 61 -16.35 -12.05 19.41
CA GLN A 61 -16.82 -10.71 19.10
C GLN A 61 -15.67 -9.87 18.55
N LEU A 62 -15.86 -9.33 17.35
CA LEU A 62 -14.85 -8.56 16.64
C LEU A 62 -15.35 -7.12 16.45
N ASP A 63 -14.82 -6.21 17.25
CA ASP A 63 -15.18 -4.79 17.21
C ASP A 63 -14.12 -4.02 16.41
N VAL A 64 -14.54 -3.25 15.41
CA VAL A 64 -13.64 -2.44 14.58
C VAL A 64 -13.97 -0.97 14.78
N TYR A 65 -13.03 -0.21 15.30
CA TYR A 65 -13.18 1.21 15.58
C TYR A 65 -12.68 2.07 14.43
N GLU A 66 -13.54 2.91 13.86
CA GLU A 66 -13.17 3.85 12.80
C GLU A 66 -13.74 5.24 13.09
N LYS A 67 -12.88 6.27 13.07
CA LYS A 67 -13.30 7.65 13.33
C LYS A 67 -13.85 8.36 12.10
N GLY A 68 -13.37 7.98 10.90
CA GLY A 68 -13.72 8.57 9.62
C GLY A 68 -14.52 7.61 8.74
N GLU A 69 -14.21 7.59 7.45
CA GLU A 69 -14.80 6.66 6.50
C GLU A 69 -13.99 5.36 6.39
N VAL A 70 -14.69 4.24 6.24
CA VAL A 70 -14.08 2.94 5.92
C VAL A 70 -13.29 3.04 4.62
N GLY A 71 -12.06 2.53 4.64
CA GLY A 71 -11.13 2.62 3.52
C GLY A 71 -9.86 3.41 3.85
N GLY A 72 -9.95 4.41 4.73
CA GLY A 72 -8.82 5.25 5.10
C GLY A 72 -8.18 5.91 3.87
N ARG A 73 -6.93 5.54 3.54
CA ARG A 73 -6.22 6.02 2.34
C ARG A 73 -6.72 5.42 1.02
N LEU A 74 -7.65 4.46 1.06
CA LEU A 74 -8.43 4.04 -0.10
C LEU A 74 -9.72 4.84 -0.07
N ALA A 75 -9.74 5.94 -0.83
CA ALA A 75 -10.83 6.89 -0.81
C ALA A 75 -11.08 7.46 -2.19
N THR A 76 -12.34 7.83 -2.41
CA THR A 76 -12.81 8.46 -3.63
C THR A 76 -13.31 9.85 -3.35
N ILE A 77 -13.37 10.68 -4.39
CA ILE A 77 -13.97 12.00 -4.32
C ILE A 77 -14.93 12.21 -5.49
N SER A 78 -16.04 12.88 -5.22
CA SER A 78 -17.10 13.12 -6.20
C SER A 78 -16.84 14.39 -7.00
N VAL A 79 -16.83 14.27 -8.33
CA VAL A 79 -16.70 15.37 -9.29
C VAL A 79 -17.66 15.11 -10.45
N ASN A 80 -18.57 16.06 -10.72
CA ASN A 80 -19.60 15.93 -11.76
C ASN A 80 -20.37 14.60 -11.69
N ASN A 81 -20.91 14.25 -10.53
CA ASN A 81 -21.67 13.02 -10.28
C ASN A 81 -20.91 11.71 -10.57
N ASN A 82 -19.59 11.76 -10.68
CA ASN A 82 -18.72 10.60 -10.81
C ASN A 82 -17.71 10.58 -9.66
N GLU A 83 -17.34 9.39 -9.20
CA GLU A 83 -16.29 9.21 -8.20
C GLU A 83 -14.94 8.92 -8.84
N TYR A 84 -13.87 9.46 -8.24
CA TYR A 84 -12.49 9.29 -8.67
C TYR A 84 -11.61 8.92 -7.49
N GLU A 85 -10.63 8.03 -7.70
CA GLU A 85 -9.65 7.68 -6.67
C GLU A 85 -8.79 8.90 -6.30
N SER A 86 -8.86 9.30 -5.03
CA SER A 86 -8.02 10.37 -4.47
C SER A 86 -6.80 9.83 -3.71
N GLY A 87 -6.80 8.56 -3.31
CA GLY A 87 -5.70 7.89 -2.61
C GLY A 87 -5.10 6.71 -3.38
N GLY A 88 -5.00 5.56 -2.73
CA GLY A 88 -4.42 4.33 -3.30
C GLY A 88 -5.24 3.82 -4.50
N SER A 89 -4.74 4.09 -5.71
CA SER A 89 -5.55 3.97 -6.94
C SER A 89 -5.22 2.77 -7.83
N ILE A 90 -4.12 2.06 -7.57
CA ILE A 90 -3.62 1.00 -8.44
C ILE A 90 -3.22 -0.22 -7.63
N ILE A 91 -3.58 -1.41 -8.12
CA ILE A 91 -3.24 -2.71 -7.56
C ILE A 91 -2.47 -3.51 -8.62
N HIS A 92 -1.43 -4.22 -8.21
CA HIS A 92 -0.62 -5.04 -9.12
C HIS A 92 -1.13 -6.49 -9.18
N SER A 93 -0.88 -7.19 -10.29
CA SER A 93 -1.28 -8.60 -10.45
C SER A 93 -0.58 -9.60 -9.53
N LEU A 94 0.54 -9.22 -8.92
CA LEU A 94 1.22 -10.05 -7.93
C LEU A 94 0.78 -9.74 -6.49
N ASN A 95 -0.20 -8.86 -6.32
CA ASN A 95 -0.83 -8.59 -5.02
C ASN A 95 -1.88 -9.68 -4.76
N LEU A 96 -1.44 -10.87 -4.35
CA LEU A 96 -2.31 -12.05 -4.30
C LEU A 96 -3.42 -11.94 -3.27
N HIS A 97 -3.20 -11.28 -2.12
CA HIS A 97 -4.27 -11.03 -1.15
C HIS A 97 -5.36 -10.15 -1.77
N MET A 98 -4.97 -9.04 -2.40
CA MET A 98 -5.95 -8.15 -3.07
C MET A 98 -6.72 -8.85 -4.18
N GLN A 99 -6.06 -9.71 -4.97
CA GLN A 99 -6.74 -10.51 -6.00
C GLN A 99 -7.77 -11.47 -5.38
N ASP A 100 -7.38 -12.16 -4.33
CA ASP A 100 -8.23 -13.12 -3.65
C ASP A 100 -9.44 -12.42 -3.00
N PHE A 101 -9.25 -11.26 -2.36
CA PHE A 101 -10.35 -10.49 -1.79
C PHE A 101 -11.38 -10.05 -2.84
N VAL A 102 -10.91 -9.55 -3.99
CA VAL A 102 -11.81 -9.14 -5.08
C VAL A 102 -12.63 -10.33 -5.57
N LYS A 103 -12.00 -11.50 -5.71
CA LYS A 103 -12.67 -12.74 -6.10
C LYS A 103 -13.69 -13.19 -5.06
N GLN A 104 -13.31 -13.26 -3.78
CA GLN A 104 -14.17 -13.67 -2.68
C GLN A 104 -15.40 -12.76 -2.53
N LEU A 105 -15.20 -11.45 -2.72
CA LEU A 105 -16.27 -10.44 -2.60
C LEU A 105 -17.17 -10.34 -3.84
N GLY A 106 -16.83 -11.05 -4.93
CA GLY A 106 -17.54 -10.91 -6.21
C GLY A 106 -17.42 -9.51 -6.83
N LEU A 107 -16.35 -8.79 -6.50
CA LEU A 107 -16.05 -7.47 -7.05
C LEU A 107 -15.48 -7.62 -8.47
N LYS A 108 -15.62 -6.55 -9.26
CA LYS A 108 -15.15 -6.53 -10.66
C LYS A 108 -13.92 -5.66 -10.81
N TYR A 109 -13.08 -6.03 -11.76
CA TYR A 109 -12.00 -5.17 -12.20
C TYR A 109 -12.56 -3.98 -12.99
N CYS A 110 -12.16 -2.78 -12.59
CA CYS A 110 -12.42 -1.56 -13.34
C CYS A 110 -11.80 -1.68 -14.73
N ARG A 111 -12.53 -1.20 -15.73
CA ARG A 111 -12.10 -1.26 -17.13
C ARG A 111 -10.81 -0.46 -17.33
N SER A 112 -9.80 -1.08 -17.94
CA SER A 112 -8.58 -0.36 -18.30
C SER A 112 -8.82 0.60 -19.48
N VAL A 113 -8.31 1.83 -19.37
CA VAL A 113 -8.32 2.83 -20.44
C VAL A 113 -6.86 3.20 -20.74
N ALA A 114 -6.37 2.88 -21.93
CA ALA A 114 -4.99 3.13 -22.34
C ALA A 114 -4.70 4.63 -22.40
N GLY A 115 -3.53 5.05 -21.89
CA GLY A 115 -3.10 6.43 -21.87
C GLY A 115 -1.60 6.52 -21.71
N LYS A 116 -0.97 7.43 -22.45
CA LYS A 116 0.49 7.58 -22.51
C LYS A 116 1.04 8.38 -21.35
N MET A 117 2.26 8.11 -20.93
CA MET A 117 3.00 8.89 -19.96
C MET A 117 4.11 9.73 -20.57
N ALA A 118 4.48 10.79 -19.87
CA ALA A 118 5.65 11.61 -20.14
C ALA A 118 6.39 11.98 -18.85
N VAL A 119 7.68 12.26 -18.95
CA VAL A 119 8.49 12.82 -17.86
C VAL A 119 8.87 14.25 -18.20
N PHE A 120 8.55 15.18 -17.30
CA PHE A 120 8.83 16.59 -17.41
C PHE A 120 9.87 17.01 -16.38
N ASN A 121 10.92 17.74 -16.79
CA ASN A 121 11.99 18.14 -15.88
C ASN A 121 11.85 19.55 -15.29
N GLY A 122 10.80 20.29 -15.67
CA GLY A 122 10.62 21.70 -15.29
C GLY A 122 10.67 22.65 -16.48
N ASP A 123 11.42 22.27 -17.51
CA ASP A 123 11.64 23.07 -18.72
C ASP A 123 11.08 22.36 -19.96
N GLU A 124 11.36 21.07 -20.11
CA GLU A 124 10.96 20.27 -21.26
C GLU A 124 10.54 18.83 -20.89
N VAL A 125 9.85 18.19 -21.82
CA VAL A 125 9.53 16.76 -21.73
C VAL A 125 10.74 15.97 -22.21
N ILE A 126 11.35 15.22 -21.29
CA ILE A 126 12.60 14.49 -21.55
C ILE A 126 12.38 13.04 -21.95
N LEU A 127 11.19 12.49 -21.64
CA LEU A 127 10.76 11.15 -22.01
C LEU A 127 9.28 11.14 -22.36
N GLU A 128 8.96 10.40 -23.42
CA GLU A 128 7.61 10.27 -23.96
C GLU A 128 7.33 8.82 -24.31
N GLU A 129 6.23 8.29 -23.81
CA GLU A 129 5.66 7.03 -24.26
C GLU A 129 4.99 7.21 -25.63
N THR A 130 5.25 6.29 -26.54
CA THR A 130 4.66 6.28 -27.88
C THR A 130 3.71 5.10 -28.07
N ASP A 131 2.99 5.06 -29.19
CA ASP A 131 2.18 3.87 -29.54
C ASP A 131 3.06 2.68 -29.97
N TRP A 132 4.37 2.89 -30.14
CA TRP A 132 5.30 1.93 -30.73
C TRP A 132 6.23 1.36 -29.66
N TYR A 133 5.80 0.28 -29.00
CA TYR A 133 6.57 -0.39 -27.94
C TYR A 133 8.05 -0.62 -28.28
N LEU A 134 8.36 -1.13 -29.49
CA LEU A 134 9.74 -1.38 -29.91
C LEU A 134 10.57 -0.10 -30.04
N LEU A 135 9.94 1.00 -30.44
CA LEU A 135 10.60 2.30 -30.52
C LEU A 135 10.93 2.82 -29.13
N ASP A 136 10.01 2.69 -28.17
CA ASP A 136 10.24 3.09 -26.79
C ASP A 136 11.37 2.26 -26.17
N LEU A 137 11.39 0.94 -26.40
CA LEU A 137 12.47 0.07 -25.94
C LEU A 137 13.82 0.45 -26.57
N PHE A 138 13.85 0.74 -27.88
CA PHE A 138 15.05 1.21 -28.56
C PHE A 138 15.54 2.55 -27.99
N ARG A 139 14.64 3.52 -27.74
CA ARG A 139 14.97 4.81 -27.13
C ARG A 139 15.54 4.64 -25.74
N LEU A 140 14.95 3.76 -24.92
CA LEU A 140 15.46 3.44 -23.59
C LEU A 140 16.86 2.83 -23.67
N TRP A 141 17.06 1.85 -24.54
CA TRP A 141 18.37 1.21 -24.73
C TRP A 141 19.43 2.18 -25.26
N TRP A 142 19.08 3.02 -26.23
CA TRP A 142 19.99 4.01 -26.80
C TRP A 142 20.40 5.07 -25.78
N ARG A 143 19.45 5.56 -24.97
CA ARG A 143 19.69 6.64 -24.01
C ARG A 143 20.32 6.16 -22.69
N TYR A 144 20.00 4.95 -22.25
CA TYR A 144 20.34 4.44 -20.91
C TYR A 144 21.14 3.12 -20.92
N GLY A 145 21.44 2.58 -22.11
CA GLY A 145 22.12 1.31 -22.27
C GLY A 145 21.32 0.15 -21.67
N ILE A 146 22.01 -0.74 -20.98
CA ILE A 146 21.42 -1.93 -20.33
C ILE A 146 20.88 -1.64 -18.91
N SER A 147 20.82 -0.37 -18.48
CA SER A 147 20.30 0.02 -17.16
C SER A 147 18.89 -0.52 -16.91
N PHE A 148 18.05 -0.48 -17.94
CA PHE A 148 16.68 -1.01 -17.87
C PHE A 148 16.65 -2.52 -17.58
N ILE A 149 17.47 -3.31 -18.28
CA ILE A 149 17.54 -4.77 -18.11
C ILE A 149 18.05 -5.12 -16.71
N ARG A 150 19.11 -4.43 -16.25
CA ARG A 150 19.65 -4.59 -14.89
C ARG A 150 18.59 -4.33 -13.83
N LEU A 151 17.81 -3.26 -14.00
CA LEU A 151 16.71 -2.96 -13.10
C LEU A 151 15.64 -4.07 -13.10
N GLN A 152 15.21 -4.54 -14.28
CA GLN A 152 14.19 -5.60 -14.37
C GLN A 152 14.64 -6.87 -13.65
N MET A 153 15.85 -7.36 -13.92
CA MET A 153 16.39 -8.55 -13.28
C MET A 153 16.44 -8.40 -11.75
N TRP A 154 16.88 -7.23 -11.26
CA TRP A 154 16.96 -6.97 -9.83
C TRP A 154 15.58 -6.95 -9.16
N VAL A 155 14.60 -6.27 -9.78
CA VAL A 155 13.21 -6.24 -9.26
C VAL A 155 12.60 -7.63 -9.29
N GLU A 156 12.74 -8.38 -10.38
CA GLU A 156 12.22 -9.75 -10.52
C GLU A 156 12.80 -10.69 -9.45
N GLU A 157 14.10 -10.63 -9.16
CA GLU A 157 14.73 -11.42 -8.09
C GLU A 157 14.12 -11.12 -6.71
N ILE A 158 13.89 -9.84 -6.41
CA ILE A 158 13.28 -9.41 -5.15
C ILE A 158 11.83 -9.89 -5.08
N MET A 159 11.07 -9.75 -6.17
CA MET A 159 9.69 -10.22 -6.23
C MET A 159 9.62 -11.73 -6.03
N GLU A 160 10.45 -12.52 -6.70
CA GLU A 160 10.48 -13.98 -6.56
C GLU A 160 10.71 -14.41 -5.11
N LYS A 161 11.64 -13.75 -4.41
CA LYS A 161 11.88 -13.99 -2.98
C LYS A 161 10.70 -13.55 -2.12
N PHE A 162 10.10 -12.39 -2.42
CA PHE A 162 8.96 -11.87 -1.67
C PHE A 162 7.74 -12.80 -1.77
N MET A 163 7.47 -13.40 -2.93
CA MET A 163 6.34 -14.31 -3.16
C MET A 163 6.32 -15.55 -2.24
N ARG A 164 7.46 -15.88 -1.59
CA ARG A 164 7.53 -16.96 -0.59
C ARG A 164 6.59 -16.73 0.58
N ILE A 165 6.26 -15.47 0.89
CA ILE A 165 5.40 -15.10 2.02
C ILE A 165 4.03 -15.77 1.95
N TYR A 166 3.45 -15.89 0.75
CA TYR A 166 2.14 -16.51 0.58
C TYR A 166 2.19 -18.00 0.92
N LYS A 167 3.29 -18.68 0.54
CA LYS A 167 3.50 -20.08 0.91
C LYS A 167 3.64 -20.23 2.42
N TYR A 168 4.42 -19.35 3.06
CA TYR A 168 4.62 -19.40 4.51
C TYR A 168 3.30 -19.18 5.27
N GLN A 169 2.52 -18.16 4.87
CA GLN A 169 1.23 -17.86 5.49
C GLN A 169 0.20 -18.96 5.25
N ALA A 170 0.24 -19.64 4.09
CA ALA A 170 -0.64 -20.78 3.81
C ALA A 170 -0.35 -21.99 4.71
N HIS A 171 0.91 -22.20 5.12
CA HIS A 171 1.30 -23.28 6.06
C HIS A 171 1.22 -22.85 7.53
N GLY A 172 0.62 -21.68 7.78
CA GLY A 172 0.42 -21.14 9.12
C GLY A 172 1.67 -20.57 9.77
N TYR A 173 2.72 -20.20 9.05
CA TYR A 173 3.88 -19.55 9.68
C TYR A 173 3.64 -18.06 9.92
N ALA A 174 4.11 -17.57 11.06
CA ALA A 174 4.02 -16.16 11.47
C ALA A 174 5.35 -15.62 11.99
N PHE A 175 5.49 -14.30 11.96
CA PHE A 175 6.71 -13.58 12.32
C PHE A 175 6.43 -12.52 13.38
N SER A 176 7.27 -12.42 14.41
CA SER A 176 7.09 -11.49 15.53
C SER A 176 7.49 -10.04 15.20
N SER A 177 8.34 -9.84 14.19
CA SER A 177 8.75 -8.53 13.71
C SER A 177 8.80 -8.47 12.19
N VAL A 178 8.81 -7.25 11.65
CA VAL A 178 9.00 -7.03 10.21
C VAL A 178 10.39 -7.48 9.78
N GLU A 179 11.42 -7.33 10.64
CA GLU A 179 12.76 -7.84 10.34
C GLU A 179 12.75 -9.36 10.20
N GLN A 180 12.14 -10.11 11.12
CA GLN A 180 12.07 -11.57 11.02
C GLN A 180 11.30 -12.01 9.76
N LEU A 181 10.22 -11.30 9.42
CA LEU A 181 9.49 -11.54 8.19
C LEU A 181 10.39 -11.35 6.97
N LEU A 182 11.08 -10.22 6.85
CA LEU A 182 11.94 -9.92 5.70
C LEU A 182 13.15 -10.85 5.61
N ASP A 183 13.76 -11.19 6.74
CA ASP A 183 14.87 -12.15 6.81
C ASP A 183 14.44 -13.55 6.34
N SER A 184 13.24 -14.00 6.71
CA SER A 184 12.71 -15.30 6.24
C SER A 184 12.51 -15.38 4.73
N LEU A 185 12.30 -14.24 4.06
CA LEU A 185 12.03 -14.14 2.62
C LEU A 185 13.32 -14.03 1.82
N GLY A 186 14.20 -13.12 2.21
CA GLY A 186 15.40 -12.74 1.45
C GLY A 186 16.70 -12.68 2.25
N GLY A 187 16.68 -13.10 3.51
CA GLY A 187 17.81 -13.07 4.44
C GLY A 187 18.28 -11.64 4.76
N ALA A 188 19.54 -11.55 5.19
CA ALA A 188 20.23 -10.28 5.43
C ALA A 188 20.20 -9.32 4.22
N GLY A 189 20.00 -9.83 3.00
CA GLY A 189 19.85 -9.00 1.80
C GLY A 189 18.65 -8.07 1.89
N PHE A 190 17.47 -8.57 2.29
CA PHE A 190 16.28 -7.74 2.44
C PHE A 190 16.41 -6.75 3.60
N ILE A 191 17.03 -7.16 4.72
CA ILE A 191 17.30 -6.27 5.86
C ILE A 191 18.26 -5.14 5.47
N ASN A 192 19.32 -5.44 4.73
CA ASN A 192 20.25 -4.42 4.27
C ASN A 192 19.55 -3.41 3.33
N MET A 193 18.62 -3.88 2.50
CA MET A 193 17.84 -3.03 1.60
C MET A 193 16.87 -2.07 2.31
N THR A 194 16.45 -2.34 3.56
CA THR A 194 15.62 -1.39 4.32
C THR A 194 16.46 -0.28 4.96
N ARG A 195 17.78 -0.46 5.06
CA ARG A 195 18.71 0.47 5.71
C ARG A 195 19.55 1.29 4.72
N ARG A 196 19.59 0.88 3.45
CA ARG A 196 20.38 1.55 2.41
C ARG A 196 19.50 2.33 1.42
N PRO A 197 19.93 3.51 0.96
CA PRO A 197 19.25 4.25 -0.10
C PRO A 197 19.09 3.42 -1.39
N LEU A 198 17.99 3.65 -2.10
CA LEU A 198 17.73 3.07 -3.41
C LEU A 198 18.80 3.48 -4.43
N SER A 199 19.23 4.75 -4.40
CA SER A 199 20.30 5.27 -5.27
C SER A 199 21.55 4.41 -5.23
N ASP A 200 22.03 4.09 -4.04
CA ASP A 200 23.29 3.37 -3.84
C ASP A 200 23.20 1.94 -4.35
N SER A 201 22.07 1.28 -4.07
CA SER A 201 21.82 -0.09 -4.54
C SER A 201 21.76 -0.15 -6.07
N LEU A 202 21.14 0.84 -6.71
CA LEU A 202 21.04 0.90 -8.17
C LEU A 202 22.38 1.22 -8.84
N LEU A 203 23.16 2.14 -8.27
CA LEU A 203 24.50 2.45 -8.76
C LEU A 203 25.44 1.25 -8.65
N GLU A 204 25.38 0.48 -7.55
CA GLU A 204 26.14 -0.77 -7.37
C GLU A 204 25.77 -1.85 -8.40
N LEU A 205 24.49 -1.91 -8.80
CA LEU A 205 24.04 -2.78 -9.90
C LEU A 205 24.48 -2.30 -11.29
N GLY A 206 25.11 -1.12 -11.37
CA GLY A 206 25.53 -0.49 -12.62
C GLY A 206 24.38 0.18 -13.37
N VAL A 207 23.28 0.53 -12.70
CA VAL A 207 22.25 1.40 -13.28
C VAL A 207 22.81 2.82 -13.38
N SER A 208 22.72 3.44 -14.56
CA SER A 208 23.29 4.77 -14.75
C SER A 208 22.56 5.85 -13.93
N GLN A 209 23.30 6.84 -13.43
CA GLN A 209 22.73 8.01 -12.73
C GLN A 209 21.62 8.68 -13.56
N ARG A 210 21.84 8.82 -14.86
CA ARG A 210 20.85 9.39 -15.78
C ARG A 210 19.53 8.61 -15.79
N PHE A 211 19.58 7.27 -15.78
CA PHE A 211 18.36 6.45 -15.71
C PHE A 211 17.69 6.58 -14.33
N ILE A 212 18.48 6.69 -13.26
CA ILE A 212 17.97 6.93 -11.92
C ILE A 212 17.19 8.26 -11.88
N ASP A 213 17.77 9.35 -12.39
CA ASP A 213 17.18 10.69 -12.31
C ASP A 213 16.00 10.88 -13.27
N GLU A 214 16.09 10.37 -14.49
CA GLU A 214 15.09 10.63 -15.53
C GLU A 214 13.92 9.62 -15.51
N VAL A 215 14.08 8.46 -14.85
CA VAL A 215 13.10 7.36 -14.89
C VAL A 215 12.66 6.89 -13.51
N ILE A 216 13.61 6.64 -12.60
CA ILE A 216 13.31 6.06 -11.29
C ILE A 216 12.83 7.13 -10.31
N ALA A 217 13.49 8.29 -10.26
CA ALA A 217 13.09 9.40 -9.39
C ALA A 217 11.65 9.89 -9.64
N PRO A 218 11.19 10.12 -10.89
CA PRO A 218 9.79 10.46 -11.16
C PRO A 218 8.81 9.40 -10.65
N THR A 219 9.19 8.13 -10.74
CA THR A 219 8.39 7.00 -10.25
C THR A 219 8.26 7.02 -8.72
N MET A 220 9.35 7.30 -8.00
CA MET A 220 9.32 7.41 -6.54
C MET A 220 8.50 8.62 -6.09
N ARG A 221 8.60 9.74 -6.82
CA ARG A 221 7.87 10.98 -6.53
C ARG A 221 6.37 10.82 -6.72
N VAL A 222 5.91 10.11 -7.75
CA VAL A 222 4.46 9.86 -7.93
C VAL A 222 3.90 8.90 -6.89
N ASN A 223 4.66 7.87 -6.50
CA ASN A 223 4.16 6.84 -5.59
C ASN A 223 4.27 7.22 -4.10
N TYR A 224 5.31 7.96 -3.70
CA TYR A 224 5.57 8.28 -2.29
C TYR A 224 5.76 9.77 -2.00
N GLY A 225 5.80 10.63 -3.01
CA GLY A 225 6.16 12.04 -2.85
C GLY A 225 7.60 12.27 -2.38
N GLN A 226 8.41 11.21 -2.38
CA GLN A 226 9.80 11.19 -1.91
C GLN A 226 10.73 10.80 -3.07
N ASN A 227 12.01 11.13 -2.93
CA ASN A 227 13.01 10.90 -3.97
C ASN A 227 13.77 9.56 -3.77
N ILE A 228 14.83 9.32 -4.53
CA ILE A 228 15.65 8.09 -4.54
C ILE A 228 16.44 7.82 -3.25
N SER A 229 16.34 8.71 -2.25
CA SER A 229 16.91 8.52 -0.91
C SER A 229 16.07 7.57 -0.04
N ILE A 230 14.89 7.13 -0.50
CA ILE A 230 14.12 6.08 0.17
C ILE A 230 14.91 4.76 0.20
N PRO A 231 14.61 3.85 1.15
CA PRO A 231 15.23 2.54 1.20
C PRO A 231 15.05 1.73 -0.08
N ALA A 232 16.06 0.95 -0.43
CA ALA A 232 16.08 0.14 -1.63
C ALA A 232 14.93 -0.88 -1.69
N PHE A 233 14.51 -1.44 -0.55
CA PHE A 233 13.43 -2.42 -0.51
C PHE A 233 12.10 -1.83 -1.00
N ILE A 234 11.68 -0.69 -0.42
CA ILE A 234 10.45 -0.01 -0.87
C ILE A 234 10.59 0.54 -2.29
N GLY A 235 11.79 0.98 -2.67
CA GLY A 235 12.10 1.34 -4.06
C GLY A 235 11.82 0.18 -5.03
N ALA A 236 12.29 -1.03 -4.71
CA ALA A 236 12.04 -2.22 -5.51
C ALA A 236 10.54 -2.59 -5.58
N VAL A 237 9.83 -2.55 -4.45
CA VAL A 237 8.38 -2.81 -4.38
C VAL A 237 7.60 -1.82 -5.25
N SER A 238 7.98 -0.54 -5.24
CA SER A 238 7.37 0.50 -6.06
C SER A 238 7.65 0.33 -7.55
N LEU A 239 8.88 -0.03 -7.91
CA LEU A 239 9.27 -0.28 -9.30
C LEU A 239 8.59 -1.53 -9.86
N ALA A 240 8.41 -2.58 -9.05
CA ALA A 240 7.56 -3.72 -9.39
C ALA A 240 6.13 -3.27 -9.76
N GLY A 241 5.55 -2.36 -8.98
CA GLY A 241 4.22 -1.79 -9.24
C GLY A 241 4.11 -0.98 -10.54
N THR A 242 5.22 -0.64 -11.20
CA THR A 242 5.22 0.11 -12.49
C THR A 242 5.33 -0.78 -13.73
N GLN A 243 5.39 -2.09 -13.53
CA GLN A 243 5.28 -3.07 -14.60
C GLN A 243 3.82 -3.16 -15.11
N ASN A 244 3.63 -3.87 -16.22
CA ASN A 244 2.29 -4.14 -16.75
C ASN A 244 1.46 -4.97 -15.76
N ASN A 245 0.14 -5.07 -16.00
CA ASN A 245 -0.83 -5.81 -15.18
C ASN A 245 -1.27 -5.09 -13.89
N GLN A 246 -1.44 -3.78 -14.01
CA GLN A 246 -2.10 -2.94 -13.01
C GLN A 246 -3.62 -2.94 -13.22
N TRP A 247 -4.36 -2.94 -12.13
CA TRP A 247 -5.82 -2.92 -12.13
C TRP A 247 -6.36 -2.12 -10.94
N ALA A 248 -7.65 -1.82 -10.97
CA ALA A 248 -8.38 -1.17 -9.88
C ALA A 248 -9.76 -1.83 -9.75
N VAL A 249 -10.46 -1.61 -8.64
CA VAL A 249 -11.80 -2.14 -8.40
C VAL A 249 -12.86 -1.22 -9.02
N GLU A 250 -13.80 -1.79 -9.77
CA GLU A 250 -14.98 -1.07 -10.25
C GLU A 250 -15.80 -0.58 -9.04
N GLY A 251 -16.10 0.72 -9.00
CA GLY A 251 -16.73 1.38 -7.85
C GLY A 251 -15.75 1.83 -6.75
N GLY A 252 -14.46 1.55 -6.91
CA GLY A 252 -13.37 2.08 -6.09
C GLY A 252 -12.75 1.05 -5.14
N ASN A 253 -11.46 1.19 -4.88
CA ASN A 253 -10.68 0.25 -4.07
C ASN A 253 -11.17 0.18 -2.61
N LYS A 254 -11.83 1.23 -2.10
CA LYS A 254 -12.46 1.27 -0.77
C LYS A 254 -13.51 0.17 -0.55
N LEU A 255 -14.11 -0.34 -1.64
CA LEU A 255 -15.11 -1.40 -1.56
C LEU A 255 -14.53 -2.71 -1.01
N VAL A 256 -13.23 -2.97 -1.20
CA VAL A 256 -12.56 -4.12 -0.60
C VAL A 256 -12.65 -4.06 0.92
N CYS A 257 -12.34 -2.91 1.52
CA CYS A 257 -12.36 -2.74 2.98
C CYS A 257 -13.77 -2.98 3.55
N SER A 258 -14.79 -2.33 2.98
CA SER A 258 -16.17 -2.49 3.45
C SER A 258 -16.70 -3.92 3.22
N GLY A 259 -16.29 -4.57 2.13
CA GLY A 259 -16.62 -5.96 1.85
C GLY A 259 -16.02 -6.92 2.86
N LEU A 260 -14.72 -6.77 3.17
CA LEU A 260 -14.01 -7.62 4.13
C LEU A 260 -14.60 -7.52 5.54
N LEU A 261 -14.97 -6.32 5.99
CA LEU A 261 -15.64 -6.13 7.29
C LEU A 261 -16.99 -6.84 7.34
N LYS A 262 -17.77 -6.80 6.25
CA LYS A 262 -19.04 -7.54 6.15
C LYS A 262 -18.82 -9.05 6.16
N MET A 263 -17.87 -9.55 5.38
CA MET A 263 -17.51 -10.98 5.39
C MET A 263 -17.04 -11.45 6.76
N ALA A 264 -16.31 -10.60 7.50
CA ALA A 264 -15.85 -10.89 8.84
C ALA A 264 -16.97 -10.85 9.89
N ASN A 265 -18.20 -10.42 9.53
CA ASN A 265 -19.26 -10.08 10.46
C ASN A 265 -18.72 -9.21 11.62
N ALA A 266 -17.93 -8.20 11.26
CA ALA A 266 -17.31 -7.28 12.22
C ALA A 266 -18.33 -6.23 12.67
N ASN A 267 -18.33 -5.93 13.96
CA ASN A 267 -19.10 -4.83 14.52
C ASN A 267 -18.34 -3.52 14.30
N LEU A 268 -18.70 -2.80 13.25
CA LEU A 268 -18.08 -1.53 12.89
C LEU A 268 -18.65 -0.41 13.78
N LEU A 269 -17.78 0.16 14.63
CA LEU A 269 -18.08 1.24 15.53
C LEU A 269 -17.49 2.54 14.98
N GLN A 270 -18.37 3.51 14.67
CA GLN A 270 -17.94 4.85 14.29
C GLN A 270 -17.49 5.62 15.55
N ALA A 271 -16.23 5.45 15.94
CA ALA A 271 -15.68 6.02 17.15
C ALA A 271 -14.18 6.27 17.04
N GLU A 272 -13.71 7.26 17.80
CA GLU A 272 -12.30 7.57 17.96
C GLU A 272 -11.78 6.97 19.27
N VAL A 273 -10.82 6.05 19.18
CA VAL A 273 -10.15 5.51 20.37
C VAL A 273 -9.19 6.57 20.91
N ASN A 274 -9.28 6.88 22.20
CA ASN A 274 -8.49 7.93 22.85
C ASN A 274 -7.42 7.35 23.77
N THR A 275 -7.72 6.27 24.49
CA THR A 275 -6.78 5.67 25.46
C THR A 275 -6.79 4.16 25.35
N ILE A 276 -5.62 3.58 25.58
CA ILE A 276 -5.43 2.14 25.71
C ILE A 276 -4.64 1.90 26.99
N SER A 277 -5.15 1.04 27.86
CA SER A 277 -4.46 0.65 29.09
C SER A 277 -4.56 -0.85 29.34
N PRO A 278 -3.47 -1.50 29.78
CA PRO A 278 -3.52 -2.89 30.22
C PRO A 278 -4.27 -2.96 31.55
N VAL A 279 -5.13 -3.96 31.70
CA VAL A 279 -5.89 -4.25 32.91
C VAL A 279 -5.70 -5.72 33.25
N GLN A 280 -5.21 -5.98 34.45
CA GLN A 280 -5.05 -7.34 34.95
C GLN A 280 -6.36 -7.76 35.66
N ILE A 281 -7.08 -8.72 35.08
CA ILE A 281 -8.31 -9.28 35.66
C ILE A 281 -8.03 -10.73 36.06
N GLY A 282 -7.72 -10.93 37.35
CA GLY A 282 -7.20 -12.21 37.83
C GLY A 282 -5.85 -12.54 37.21
N GLU A 283 -5.73 -13.72 36.59
CA GLU A 283 -4.52 -14.13 35.86
C GLU A 283 -4.53 -13.67 34.39
N ALA A 284 -5.66 -13.15 33.88
CA ALA A 284 -5.78 -12.72 32.49
C ALA A 284 -5.39 -11.25 32.31
N LEU A 285 -4.57 -10.99 31.31
CA LEU A 285 -4.29 -9.64 30.83
C LEU A 285 -5.33 -9.26 29.77
N GLN A 286 -6.01 -8.15 29.98
CA GLN A 286 -6.93 -7.53 29.02
C GLN A 286 -6.56 -6.08 28.78
N TYR A 287 -7.22 -5.46 27.81
CA TYR A 287 -7.02 -4.07 27.44
C TYR A 287 -8.31 -3.29 27.54
N GLN A 288 -8.28 -2.19 28.28
CA GLN A 288 -9.36 -1.22 28.33
C GLN A 288 -9.13 -0.17 27.25
N LEU A 289 -10.11 -0.05 26.33
CA LEU A 289 -10.15 0.97 25.30
C LEU A 289 -11.21 2.00 25.68
N THR A 290 -10.81 3.27 25.83
CA THR A 290 -11.74 4.39 25.94
C THR A 290 -11.88 5.05 24.58
N PHE A 291 -13.12 5.29 24.15
CA PHE A 291 -13.41 5.86 22.83
C PHE A 291 -14.51 6.91 22.89
N THR A 292 -14.51 7.83 21.93
CA THR A 292 -15.52 8.88 21.77
C THR A 292 -16.38 8.56 20.57
N THR A 293 -17.69 8.59 20.76
CA THR A 293 -18.71 8.52 19.70
C THR A 293 -19.48 9.83 19.64
N ALA A 294 -20.35 9.99 18.64
CA ALA A 294 -21.30 11.10 18.60
C ALA A 294 -22.25 11.12 19.82
N ALA A 295 -22.47 9.98 20.48
CA ALA A 295 -23.34 9.86 21.65
C ALA A 295 -22.61 10.11 22.99
N GLY A 296 -21.28 10.24 22.98
CA GLY A 296 -20.45 10.43 24.18
C GLY A 296 -19.28 9.45 24.26
N THR A 297 -18.62 9.45 25.42
CA THR A 297 -17.46 8.60 25.71
C THR A 297 -17.90 7.24 26.23
N GLY A 298 -17.34 6.17 25.68
CA GLY A 298 -17.52 4.78 26.12
C GLY A 298 -16.19 4.14 26.49
N SER A 299 -16.27 2.99 27.15
CA SER A 299 -15.10 2.17 27.46
C SER A 299 -15.47 0.69 27.39
N GLU A 300 -14.57 -0.11 26.81
CA GLU A 300 -14.77 -1.56 26.63
C GLU A 300 -13.48 -2.33 26.92
N LEU A 301 -13.60 -3.62 27.25
CA LEU A 301 -12.48 -4.53 27.53
C LEU A 301 -12.30 -5.55 26.41
N TYR A 302 -11.03 -5.82 26.08
CA TYR A 302 -10.64 -6.71 25.00
C TYR A 302 -9.50 -7.64 25.41
N ASP A 303 -9.54 -8.88 24.91
CA ASP A 303 -8.48 -9.87 25.11
C ASP A 303 -7.29 -9.62 24.17
N ILE A 304 -7.60 -9.17 22.95
CA ILE A 304 -6.61 -8.86 21.90
C ILE A 304 -6.94 -7.50 21.28
N VAL A 305 -5.92 -6.70 21.03
CA VAL A 305 -6.06 -5.39 20.36
C VAL A 305 -5.07 -5.30 19.20
N VAL A 306 -5.56 -4.92 18.02
CA VAL A 306 -4.73 -4.65 16.84
C VAL A 306 -4.85 -3.19 16.44
N LEU A 307 -3.72 -2.50 16.41
CA LEU A 307 -3.62 -1.11 15.98
C LEU A 307 -3.30 -1.08 14.49
N ALA A 308 -4.27 -0.67 13.68
CA ALA A 308 -4.19 -0.59 12.23
C ALA A 308 -4.29 0.87 11.72
N MET A 309 -3.72 1.79 12.50
CA MET A 309 -3.61 3.21 12.17
C MET A 309 -2.23 3.74 12.58
N PRO A 310 -1.69 4.78 11.91
CA PRO A 310 -0.39 5.35 12.27
C PRO A 310 -0.38 5.98 13.67
N LEU A 311 0.53 5.55 14.55
CA LEU A 311 0.62 6.01 15.94
C LEU A 311 1.53 7.24 16.14
N GLN A 312 2.14 7.74 15.07
CA GLN A 312 3.09 8.84 15.13
C GLN A 312 2.38 10.16 15.40
N SER A 313 3.04 11.01 16.20
CA SER A 313 2.55 12.34 16.62
C SER A 313 2.19 13.27 15.45
N SER A 314 2.72 13.01 14.26
CA SER A 314 2.46 13.78 13.03
C SER A 314 1.17 13.40 12.28
N VAL A 315 0.48 12.35 12.71
CA VAL A 315 -0.69 11.76 12.00
C VAL A 315 -1.89 11.55 12.91
N SER A 316 -1.69 11.04 14.12
CA SER A 316 -2.78 10.66 15.01
C SER A 316 -3.18 11.79 15.96
N SER A 317 -4.50 11.96 16.14
CA SER A 317 -5.06 12.40 17.41
C SER A 317 -4.56 11.45 18.50
N GLU A 318 -3.95 12.03 19.53
CA GLU A 318 -3.04 11.38 20.48
C GLU A 318 -3.69 10.20 21.22
N ILE A 319 -3.67 8.98 20.67
CA ILE A 319 -3.96 7.78 21.49
C ILE A 319 -2.95 7.76 22.63
N GLN A 320 -3.47 7.80 23.85
CA GLN A 320 -2.66 7.76 25.04
C GLN A 320 -2.55 6.32 25.53
N PHE A 321 -1.32 5.82 25.55
CA PHE A 321 -0.99 4.56 26.18
C PHE A 321 -0.73 4.79 27.67
N GLN A 322 -1.58 4.26 28.53
CA GLN A 322 -1.52 4.47 29.98
C GLN A 322 -1.26 3.15 30.69
N GLY A 323 -0.51 3.18 31.79
CA GLY A 323 -0.31 1.99 32.64
C GLY A 323 0.62 0.92 32.07
N PHE A 324 1.40 1.21 31.03
CA PHE A 324 2.41 0.30 30.47
C PHE A 324 3.74 0.37 31.21
N SER A 325 4.42 -0.79 31.31
CA SER A 325 5.78 -0.91 31.86
C SER A 325 6.62 -1.82 30.95
N PRO A 326 7.67 -1.30 30.27
CA PRO A 326 8.08 0.11 30.22
C PRO A 326 7.00 0.99 29.58
N LEU A 327 7.07 2.30 29.82
CA LEU A 327 6.19 3.24 29.15
C LEU A 327 6.38 3.11 27.64
N PHE A 328 5.29 3.13 26.89
CA PHE A 328 5.39 3.22 25.44
C PHE A 328 5.99 4.58 25.07
N ASP A 329 7.21 4.56 24.56
CA ASP A 329 7.84 5.76 24.01
C ASP A 329 7.02 6.26 22.81
N ARG A 330 6.87 7.59 22.73
CA ARG A 330 6.21 8.23 21.59
C ARG A 330 6.93 7.82 20.31
N PHE A 331 6.21 7.30 19.33
CA PHE A 331 6.73 6.99 18.00
C PHE A 331 7.21 8.29 17.33
N PRO A 332 8.53 8.57 17.31
CA PRO A 332 9.04 9.93 17.07
C PRO A 332 9.05 10.30 15.58
N SER A 333 8.84 9.31 14.72
CA SER A 333 9.01 9.44 13.29
C SER A 333 7.89 10.24 12.62
N HIS A 334 8.17 10.79 11.43
CA HIS A 334 7.21 11.61 10.70
C HIS A 334 6.64 10.87 9.50
N TYR A 335 5.36 11.08 9.21
CA TYR A 335 4.79 10.69 7.92
C TYR A 335 4.97 11.79 6.90
N HIS A 336 5.24 11.38 5.67
CA HIS A 336 5.20 12.26 4.52
C HIS A 336 3.74 12.59 4.17
N THR A 337 3.47 13.88 3.96
CA THR A 337 2.17 14.34 3.47
C THR A 337 2.20 14.37 1.95
N THR A 338 1.22 13.75 1.30
CA THR A 338 0.97 13.90 -0.13
C THR A 338 -0.42 14.51 -0.30
N VAL A 339 -0.50 15.60 -1.06
CA VAL A 339 -1.78 16.24 -1.37
C VAL A 339 -2.25 15.76 -2.73
N ALA A 340 -3.48 15.23 -2.76
CA ALA A 340 -4.19 14.90 -3.98
C ALA A 340 -5.17 16.04 -4.29
N THR A 341 -4.89 16.79 -5.35
CA THR A 341 -5.80 17.83 -5.85
C THR A 341 -6.48 17.33 -7.12
N ILE A 342 -7.80 17.18 -7.10
CA ILE A 342 -8.61 16.82 -8.26
C ILE A 342 -9.21 18.10 -8.85
N VAL A 343 -8.98 18.32 -10.14
CA VAL A 343 -9.39 19.52 -10.87
C VAL A 343 -10.24 19.11 -12.06
N HIS A 344 -11.44 19.68 -12.18
CA HIS A 344 -12.23 19.60 -13.39
C HIS A 344 -11.97 20.87 -14.23
N GLY A 345 -11.26 20.76 -15.36
CA GLY A 345 -10.83 21.93 -16.12
C GLY A 345 -10.09 21.62 -17.43
N TYR A 346 -9.45 22.66 -17.98
CA TYR A 346 -8.66 22.62 -19.21
C TYR A 346 -7.17 22.72 -18.88
N LEU A 347 -6.44 21.64 -19.12
CA LEU A 347 -5.01 21.57 -18.86
C LEU A 347 -4.25 22.60 -19.73
N ASN A 348 -3.32 23.32 -19.13
CA ASN A 348 -2.42 24.21 -19.85
C ASN A 348 -1.26 23.40 -20.45
N THR A 349 -1.47 22.80 -21.62
CA THR A 349 -0.45 21.97 -22.28
C THR A 349 0.81 22.75 -22.66
N SER A 350 0.70 24.08 -22.80
CA SER A 350 1.83 24.95 -23.16
C SER A 350 2.87 25.03 -22.04
N PHE A 351 2.48 24.78 -20.78
CA PHE A 351 3.41 24.64 -19.66
C PHE A 351 4.33 23.42 -19.82
N PHE A 352 3.89 22.39 -20.54
CA PHE A 352 4.64 21.17 -20.80
C PHE A 352 5.32 21.18 -22.18
N SER A 353 5.56 22.34 -22.77
CA SER A 353 6.16 22.49 -24.11
C SER A 353 5.29 22.02 -25.27
N TYR A 354 3.96 21.98 -25.08
CA TYR A 354 2.97 21.71 -26.13
C TYR A 354 2.03 22.92 -26.37
N PRO A 355 2.42 23.90 -27.22
CA PRO A 355 1.61 25.09 -27.48
C PRO A 355 0.22 24.75 -28.05
N ASP A 356 0.16 23.79 -28.97
CA ASP A 356 -1.09 23.26 -29.53
C ASP A 356 -1.57 22.07 -28.68
N PRO A 357 -2.70 22.21 -27.95
CA PRO A 357 -3.22 21.12 -27.13
C PRO A 357 -3.62 19.89 -27.95
N ARG A 358 -3.85 20.01 -29.27
CA ARG A 358 -4.21 18.89 -30.17
C ARG A 358 -3.09 17.88 -30.36
N LEU A 359 -1.86 18.33 -30.14
CA LEU A 359 -0.67 17.49 -30.25
C LEU A 359 -0.29 16.83 -28.93
N PHE A 360 -0.96 17.16 -27.83
CA PHE A 360 -0.64 16.63 -26.50
C PHE A 360 -1.33 15.27 -26.29
N PRO A 361 -0.59 14.15 -26.25
CA PRO A 361 -1.17 12.81 -26.28
C PRO A 361 -1.16 12.13 -24.91
N PHE A 362 -0.65 12.79 -23.87
CA PHE A 362 -0.35 12.15 -22.59
C PHE A 362 -1.56 12.14 -21.65
N ALA A 363 -1.80 10.98 -21.04
CA ALA A 363 -2.73 10.85 -19.93
C ALA A 363 -2.05 11.17 -18.59
N SER A 364 -0.73 11.05 -18.49
CA SER A 364 0.00 11.36 -17.25
C SER A 364 1.36 12.01 -17.53
N ILE A 365 1.71 12.99 -16.70
CA ILE A 365 3.02 13.63 -16.67
C ILE A 365 3.60 13.44 -15.28
N LEU A 366 4.79 12.87 -15.20
CA LEU A 366 5.57 12.72 -13.97
C LEU A 366 6.68 13.77 -13.96
N THR A 367 7.14 14.19 -12.79
CA THR A 367 8.21 15.18 -12.67
C THR A 367 9.50 14.59 -12.13
N THR A 368 10.64 15.04 -12.66
CA THR A 368 11.94 14.82 -12.00
C THR A 368 12.02 15.67 -10.73
N GLU A 369 13.08 15.48 -9.94
CA GLU A 369 13.42 16.44 -8.90
C GLU A 369 13.98 17.72 -9.55
N ALA A 370 13.30 18.84 -9.34
CA ALA A 370 13.75 20.16 -9.76
C ALA A 370 13.31 21.20 -8.71
N PRO A 371 14.14 22.21 -8.38
CA PRO A 371 13.85 23.17 -7.32
C PRO A 371 12.54 23.95 -7.52
N ASP A 372 12.22 24.27 -8.78
CA ASP A 372 11.08 25.13 -9.12
C ASP A 372 9.77 24.34 -9.36
N LEU A 373 9.80 23.01 -9.28
CA LEU A 373 8.63 22.16 -9.49
C LEU A 373 7.85 21.92 -8.19
N PHE A 374 6.66 22.53 -8.11
CA PHE A 374 5.75 22.45 -6.96
C PHE A 374 4.85 21.20 -6.93
N PHE A 375 4.95 20.30 -7.91
CA PHE A 375 4.13 19.09 -8.01
C PHE A 375 4.95 17.86 -8.45
N ASN A 376 4.45 16.68 -8.10
CA ASN A 376 5.06 15.38 -8.38
C ASN A 376 4.53 14.74 -9.68
N SER A 377 3.24 14.92 -9.96
CA SER A 377 2.61 14.41 -11.18
C SER A 377 1.28 15.08 -11.48
N VAL A 378 0.90 15.13 -12.76
CA VAL A 378 -0.46 15.47 -13.23
C VAL A 378 -0.98 14.31 -14.07
N ALA A 379 -2.20 13.83 -13.82
CA ALA A 379 -2.80 12.74 -14.58
C ALA A 379 -4.27 13.00 -14.91
N SER A 380 -4.68 12.75 -16.15
CA SER A 380 -6.08 12.66 -16.56
C SER A 380 -6.67 11.35 -16.01
N VAL A 381 -7.47 11.46 -14.96
CA VAL A 381 -8.01 10.32 -14.22
C VAL A 381 -9.34 9.85 -14.81
N CYS A 382 -9.59 8.55 -14.70
CA CYS A 382 -10.86 7.94 -15.08
C CYS A 382 -11.75 7.80 -13.83
N PRO A 383 -13.08 7.88 -13.99
CA PRO A 383 -13.99 7.57 -12.90
C PRO A 383 -13.84 6.12 -12.48
N VAL A 384 -14.19 5.80 -11.23
CA VAL A 384 -14.14 4.42 -10.71
C VAL A 384 -15.16 3.48 -11.36
N ASN A 385 -16.19 4.06 -12.00
CA ASN A 385 -17.18 3.35 -12.81
C ASN A 385 -17.06 3.82 -14.26
N ILE A 386 -16.55 2.95 -15.14
CA ILE A 386 -16.24 3.30 -16.53
C ILE A 386 -17.25 2.65 -17.47
N SER A 387 -18.04 3.48 -18.14
CA SER A 387 -19.02 3.00 -19.13
C SER A 387 -18.36 2.50 -20.42
N ALA A 388 -19.09 1.70 -21.20
CA ALA A 388 -18.60 1.12 -22.46
C ALA A 388 -18.13 2.19 -23.48
N GLY A 389 -18.76 3.37 -23.48
CA GLY A 389 -18.44 4.48 -24.38
C GLY A 389 -17.49 5.53 -23.81
N PHE A 390 -16.93 5.32 -22.61
CA PHE A 390 -16.02 6.30 -22.01
C PHE A 390 -14.75 6.46 -22.84
N ARG A 391 -14.35 7.72 -23.07
CA ARG A 391 -13.03 8.09 -23.59
C ARG A 391 -12.44 9.18 -22.72
N ARG A 392 -11.11 9.14 -22.52
CA ARG A 392 -10.42 10.28 -21.90
C ARG A 392 -10.67 11.53 -22.74
N LYS A 393 -10.92 12.63 -22.04
CA LYS A 393 -11.11 13.93 -22.65
C LYS A 393 -9.76 14.44 -23.13
N GLN A 394 -9.73 14.88 -24.39
CA GLN A 394 -8.56 15.55 -24.94
C GLN A 394 -8.37 16.90 -24.24
N PRO A 395 -7.16 17.48 -24.22
CA PRO A 395 -6.93 18.75 -23.51
C PRO A 395 -7.75 19.96 -24.00
N GLN A 396 -8.38 19.89 -25.18
CA GLN A 396 -9.33 20.92 -25.65
C GLN A 396 -10.72 20.79 -25.01
N GLU A 397 -11.01 19.65 -24.39
CA GLU A 397 -12.24 19.38 -23.65
C GLU A 397 -11.95 19.48 -22.14
N ALA A 398 -12.96 19.89 -21.37
CA ALA A 398 -12.87 19.86 -19.92
C ALA A 398 -12.73 18.41 -19.42
N GLY A 399 -11.60 18.12 -18.78
CA GLY A 399 -11.27 16.81 -18.21
C GLY A 399 -11.16 16.86 -16.70
N VAL A 400 -11.11 15.70 -16.07
CA VAL A 400 -10.80 15.57 -14.64
C VAL A 400 -9.34 15.14 -14.50
N TYR A 401 -8.57 15.93 -13.75
CA TYR A 401 -7.14 15.75 -13.57
C TYR A 401 -6.84 15.61 -12.09
N ARG A 402 -5.93 14.70 -11.74
CA ARG A 402 -5.36 14.56 -10.41
C ARG A 402 -3.93 15.08 -10.42
N ILE A 403 -3.62 15.93 -9.45
CA ILE A 403 -2.28 16.44 -9.20
C ILE A 403 -1.84 15.91 -7.85
N PHE A 404 -0.67 15.29 -7.81
CA PHE A 404 0.01 14.99 -6.55
C PHE A 404 1.06 16.06 -6.29
N SER A 405 1.05 16.64 -5.10
CA SER A 405 2.00 17.66 -4.68
C SER A 405 2.43 17.48 -3.22
N PRO A 406 3.61 18.00 -2.82
CA PRO A 406 4.05 17.97 -1.43
C PRO A 406 3.19 18.86 -0.50
N GLN A 407 2.55 19.89 -1.05
CA GLN A 407 1.74 20.86 -0.32
C GLN A 407 0.46 21.23 -1.10
N PRO A 408 -0.56 21.80 -0.43
CA PRO A 408 -1.75 22.34 -1.09
C PRO A 408 -1.42 23.32 -2.22
N LEU A 409 -2.11 23.17 -3.35
CA LEU A 409 -1.93 24.05 -4.51
C LEU A 409 -2.76 25.32 -4.35
N ASP A 410 -2.09 26.47 -4.37
CA ASP A 410 -2.75 27.77 -4.38
C ASP A 410 -3.23 28.19 -5.80
N LYS A 411 -3.88 29.36 -5.88
CA LYS A 411 -4.43 29.87 -7.14
C LYS A 411 -3.34 30.10 -8.22
N PRO A 412 -2.17 30.71 -7.92
CA PRO A 412 -1.05 30.77 -8.86
C PRO A 412 -0.64 29.42 -9.42
N HIS A 413 -0.40 28.42 -8.58
CA HIS A 413 -0.03 27.06 -9.02
C HIS A 413 -1.07 26.46 -9.97
N LEU A 414 -2.36 26.59 -9.62
CA LEU A 414 -3.46 26.10 -10.46
C LEU A 414 -3.57 26.86 -11.80
N LYS A 415 -3.33 28.17 -11.82
CA LYS A 415 -3.32 28.97 -13.06
C LYS A 415 -2.15 28.64 -13.97
N THR A 416 -1.02 28.18 -13.41
CA THR A 416 0.10 27.67 -14.19
C THR A 416 -0.28 26.38 -14.90
N LEU A 417 -0.90 25.42 -14.18
CA LEU A 417 -1.25 24.11 -14.70
C LEU A 417 -2.54 24.08 -15.55
N PHE A 418 -3.47 25.01 -15.33
CA PHE A 418 -4.79 25.01 -15.98
C PHE A 418 -5.11 26.37 -16.59
N ARG A 419 -5.57 26.36 -17.85
CA ARG A 419 -6.06 27.57 -18.53
C ARG A 419 -7.32 28.10 -17.86
N SER A 420 -8.19 27.19 -17.44
CA SER A 420 -9.38 27.45 -16.64
C SER A 420 -9.85 26.16 -15.99
N TYR A 421 -10.62 26.27 -14.90
CA TYR A 421 -11.19 25.13 -14.19
C TYR A 421 -12.55 25.50 -13.59
N TYR A 422 -13.41 24.48 -13.42
CA TYR A 422 -14.75 24.60 -12.87
C TYR A 422 -14.80 24.26 -11.38
N SER A 423 -14.04 23.25 -10.96
CA SER A 423 -13.97 22.83 -9.56
C SER A 423 -12.59 22.31 -9.20
N VAL A 424 -12.26 22.45 -7.92
CA VAL A 424 -11.04 21.92 -7.31
C VAL A 424 -11.45 21.26 -6.01
N GLN A 425 -11.08 20.00 -5.85
CA GLN A 425 -11.24 19.26 -4.61
C GLN A 425 -9.87 18.81 -4.13
N MET A 426 -9.61 18.95 -2.83
CA MET A 426 -8.33 18.65 -2.23
C MET A 426 -8.50 17.60 -1.15
N THR A 427 -7.57 16.65 -1.11
CA THR A 427 -7.44 15.69 -0.02
C THR A 427 -5.99 15.60 0.40
N GLU A 428 -5.74 15.75 1.70
CA GLU A 428 -4.41 15.62 2.27
C GLU A 428 -4.24 14.21 2.86
N TRP A 429 -3.22 13.50 2.41
CA TRP A 429 -2.91 12.16 2.88
C TRP A 429 -1.61 12.15 3.65
N LYS A 430 -1.64 11.59 4.87
CA LYS A 430 -0.44 11.04 5.51
C LYS A 430 -0.12 9.71 4.83
N SER A 431 0.53 9.79 3.68
CA SER A 431 0.53 8.73 2.66
C SER A 431 1.44 7.56 3.05
N CYS A 432 2.63 7.86 3.56
CA CYS A 432 3.64 6.89 3.95
C CYS A 432 4.58 7.49 5.00
N PRO A 433 5.37 6.68 5.70
CA PRO A 433 6.46 7.16 6.52
C PRO A 433 7.43 8.03 5.72
N ARG A 434 8.00 9.06 6.35
CA ARG A 434 9.16 9.76 5.80
C ARG A 434 10.35 8.84 5.97
N TYR A 435 10.75 8.20 4.88
CA TYR A 435 11.79 7.20 4.93
C TYR A 435 13.16 7.87 5.15
N GLY A 436 13.99 7.24 5.97
CA GLY A 436 15.36 7.65 6.24
C GLY A 436 16.22 6.42 6.56
N SER A 437 17.53 6.53 6.39
CA SER A 437 18.47 5.41 6.40
C SER A 437 18.81 4.82 7.77
N SER A 438 18.06 5.13 8.84
CA SER A 438 18.52 4.86 10.21
C SER A 438 17.43 4.48 11.22
N GLN A 439 16.27 3.98 10.78
CA GLN A 439 15.29 3.39 11.71
C GLN A 439 15.32 1.87 11.63
N ASP A 440 15.58 1.24 12.78
CA ASP A 440 15.37 -0.19 12.97
C ASP A 440 13.87 -0.47 12.91
N LEU A 441 13.49 -1.60 12.30
CA LEU A 441 12.09 -1.99 12.21
C LEU A 441 11.67 -2.62 13.54
N SER A 442 10.62 -2.07 14.13
CA SER A 442 10.14 -2.47 15.45
C SER A 442 9.40 -3.82 15.41
N PRO A 443 9.18 -4.46 16.58
CA PRO A 443 8.31 -5.62 16.68
C PRO A 443 6.86 -5.31 16.25
N LEU A 444 6.19 -6.31 15.69
CA LEU A 444 4.75 -6.23 15.36
C LEU A 444 3.88 -6.40 16.61
N GLU A 445 4.40 -7.01 17.66
CA GLU A 445 3.77 -7.08 18.97
C GLU A 445 4.39 -6.04 19.90
N LEU A 446 3.58 -5.10 20.35
CA LEU A 446 4.00 -4.02 21.24
C LEU A 446 3.97 -4.44 22.71
N HIS A 447 3.03 -5.30 23.08
CA HIS A 447 2.84 -5.91 24.39
C HIS A 447 2.06 -7.23 24.18
N PRO A 448 2.12 -8.22 25.08
CA PRO A 448 1.32 -9.45 24.95
C PRO A 448 -0.13 -9.19 24.54
N ASN A 449 -0.54 -9.69 23.37
CA ASN A 449 -1.86 -9.51 22.75
C ASN A 449 -2.21 -8.09 22.26
N LEU A 450 -1.25 -7.18 22.20
CA LEU A 450 -1.36 -5.85 21.58
C LEU A 450 -0.41 -5.75 20.38
N TYR A 451 -0.99 -5.69 19.18
CA TYR A 451 -0.25 -5.73 17.92
C TYR A 451 -0.33 -4.39 17.17
N TYR A 452 0.73 -4.04 16.45
CA TYR A 452 0.83 -2.85 15.62
C TYR A 452 1.10 -3.20 14.16
N LEU A 453 0.09 -2.99 13.32
CA LEU A 453 0.11 -3.37 11.92
C LEU A 453 0.98 -2.42 11.08
N ASN A 454 0.89 -1.11 11.33
CA ASN A 454 1.50 -0.11 10.46
C ASN A 454 3.03 -0.08 10.55
N GLU A 455 3.65 -0.90 11.40
CA GLU A 455 5.10 -1.08 11.38
C GLU A 455 5.61 -1.59 10.03
N ILE A 456 4.80 -2.38 9.31
CA ILE A 456 5.14 -2.84 7.95
C ILE A 456 5.37 -1.69 6.97
N GLU A 457 4.80 -0.51 7.22
CA GLU A 457 4.92 0.64 6.32
C GLU A 457 6.34 1.21 6.27
N TRP A 458 7.14 0.99 7.31
CA TRP A 458 8.56 1.35 7.34
C TRP A 458 9.40 0.48 6.42
N ALA A 459 9.02 -0.79 6.25
CA ALA A 459 9.58 -1.63 5.19
C ALA A 459 8.99 -1.26 3.83
N GLY A 460 7.68 -0.99 3.77
CA GLY A 460 7.04 -0.53 2.55
C GLY A 460 5.54 -0.28 2.66
N THR A 461 5.10 0.92 2.30
CA THR A 461 3.68 1.25 2.20
C THR A 461 3.10 0.78 0.86
N ALA A 462 2.21 -0.20 0.91
CA ALA A 462 1.34 -0.62 -0.19
C ALA A 462 0.13 -1.38 0.36
N MET A 463 -0.96 -1.47 -0.41
CA MET A 463 -2.15 -2.26 -0.03
C MET A 463 -1.76 -3.70 0.34
N GLU A 464 -0.95 -4.34 -0.50
CA GLU A 464 -0.53 -5.73 -0.29
C GLU A 464 0.37 -5.90 0.93
N MET A 465 1.27 -4.95 1.19
CA MET A 465 2.14 -4.99 2.38
C MET A 465 1.29 -4.94 3.66
N SER A 466 0.26 -4.09 3.71
CA SER A 466 -0.70 -4.06 4.81
C SER A 466 -1.49 -5.36 4.94
N SER A 467 -1.90 -5.98 3.83
CA SER A 467 -2.62 -7.27 3.84
C SER A 467 -1.73 -8.44 4.28
N VAL A 468 -0.47 -8.46 3.86
CA VAL A 468 0.54 -9.42 4.32
C VAL A 468 0.75 -9.28 5.83
N ALA A 469 0.92 -8.06 6.35
CA ALA A 469 1.06 -7.82 7.79
C ALA A 469 -0.20 -8.20 8.56
N ALA A 470 -1.38 -7.92 8.02
CA ALA A 470 -2.66 -8.32 8.61
C ALA A 470 -2.79 -9.85 8.76
N LYS A 471 -2.47 -10.61 7.70
CA LYS A 471 -2.46 -12.09 7.77
C LYS A 471 -1.45 -12.59 8.79
N ASN A 472 -0.26 -11.99 8.81
CA ASN A 472 0.78 -12.32 9.76
C ASN A 472 0.35 -12.09 11.21
N ILE A 473 -0.25 -10.93 11.52
CA ILE A 473 -0.76 -10.62 12.87
C ILE A 473 -1.87 -11.58 13.27
N ALA A 474 -2.80 -11.90 12.37
CA ALA A 474 -3.89 -12.84 12.68
C ALA A 474 -3.35 -14.24 13.02
N LEU A 475 -2.35 -14.74 12.27
CA LEU A 475 -1.66 -15.99 12.58
C LEU A 475 -0.88 -15.88 13.90
N LEU A 476 -0.10 -14.82 14.09
CA LEU A 476 0.71 -14.60 15.29
C LEU A 476 -0.17 -14.57 16.55
N ALA A 477 -1.29 -13.85 16.50
CA ALA A 477 -2.27 -13.78 17.57
C ALA A 477 -2.88 -15.15 17.87
N TYR A 478 -3.26 -15.90 16.83
CA TYR A 478 -3.81 -17.25 16.99
C TYR A 478 -2.80 -18.21 17.62
N HIS A 479 -1.56 -18.23 17.14
CA HIS A 479 -0.52 -19.11 17.67
C HIS A 479 -0.16 -18.77 19.12
N ARG A 480 -0.03 -17.49 19.46
CA ARG A 480 0.27 -17.07 20.83
C ARG A 480 -0.87 -17.38 21.78
N TRP A 481 -2.11 -17.15 21.36
CA TRP A 481 -3.29 -17.50 22.15
C TRP A 481 -3.35 -18.99 22.47
N ASN A 482 -3.07 -19.83 21.48
CA ASN A 482 -3.11 -21.29 21.60
C ASN A 482 -1.76 -21.93 22.00
N ARG A 483 -0.76 -21.10 22.36
CA ARG A 483 0.60 -21.53 22.77
C ARG A 483 1.35 -22.39 21.72
N GLN A 484 1.05 -22.20 20.44
CA GLN A 484 1.67 -22.89 19.29
C GLN A 484 2.93 -22.15 18.80
N MET A 485 4.00 -22.17 19.60
CA MET A 485 5.22 -21.39 19.30
C MET A 485 6.08 -22.01 18.20
N ASP A 486 5.82 -23.26 17.79
CA ASP A 486 6.51 -23.97 16.72
C ASP A 486 6.20 -23.43 15.32
N LYS A 487 5.19 -22.56 15.19
CA LYS A 487 4.83 -21.87 13.95
C LYS A 487 5.30 -20.41 13.88
N VAL A 488 5.89 -19.90 14.96
CA VAL A 488 6.37 -18.51 15.07
C VAL A 488 7.89 -18.44 14.90
N ASP A 489 8.37 -17.49 14.10
CA ASP A 489 9.80 -17.18 13.88
C ASP A 489 10.66 -18.41 13.53
N GLN A 490 10.09 -19.34 12.77
CA GLN A 490 10.81 -20.54 12.36
C GLN A 490 11.91 -20.22 11.35
N LYS A 491 13.07 -20.83 11.55
CA LYS A 491 14.21 -20.73 10.64
C LYS A 491 14.12 -21.78 9.53
N ASP A 492 14.79 -21.51 8.42
CA ASP A 492 14.97 -22.44 7.28
C ASP A 492 13.65 -22.96 6.69
N LEU A 493 12.61 -22.10 6.67
CA LEU A 493 11.27 -22.43 6.16
C LEU A 493 11.29 -23.00 4.74
N MET A 494 12.12 -22.46 3.84
CA MET A 494 12.22 -22.99 2.47
C MET A 494 12.66 -24.45 2.43
N HIS A 495 13.54 -24.88 3.34
CA HIS A 495 13.96 -26.27 3.43
C HIS A 495 12.85 -27.12 4.03
N ARG A 496 12.25 -26.67 5.15
CA ARG A 496 11.18 -27.42 5.84
C ARG A 496 9.97 -27.67 4.95
N ILE A 497 9.49 -26.65 4.25
CA ILE A 497 8.31 -26.81 3.39
C ILE A 497 8.63 -27.67 2.16
N LYS A 498 9.89 -27.77 1.73
CA LYS A 498 10.30 -28.70 0.67
C LYS A 498 10.41 -30.15 1.16
N THR A 499 10.58 -30.37 2.47
CA THR A 499 10.66 -31.71 3.07
C THR A 499 9.33 -32.20 3.64
N GLU A 500 8.40 -31.28 3.94
CA GLU A 500 7.04 -31.58 4.38
C GLU A 500 6.08 -31.87 3.20
N LEU A 501 6.48 -31.50 1.98
CA LEU A 501 5.85 -31.87 0.69
C LEU A 501 6.64 -33.02 0.05
#